data_AF-A0A7C4I8V3-F1
#
_entry.id   AF-A0A7C4I8V3-F1
#
_cell.length_a   1.000
_cell.length_b   1.000
_cell.length_c   1.000
_cell.angle_alpha   90.00
_cell.angle_beta   90.00
_cell.angle_gamma   90.00
#
_symmetry.space_group_name_H-M   'P 1'
#
loop_
_entity.id
_entity.type
_entity.pdbx_description
1 polymer ?
#
loop_
_entity_poly.entity_id
_entity_poly.type
_entity_poly.pdbx_seq_one_letter_code
_entity_poly.pdbx_strand_id
1 'polypeptide(L)'
;MKRLLLSLLFASHFFGLRAATPAVVFLEAEQFAEAGGWDLDQQSMEQMGSPYLLAHGLGVPVKDAVTTARFPEPGAYRVWVRTRDWVAPWNAPGAPGRFQLLVDGRPLAETFGTKGADWHWHDGGTVEVSVEAKVALHDLTGFEGRCDAVLFSKDTRFTPPNEPAALAKFRRAALRLPDEPEDGGEFDLVVVGGGIAGTSAALSAARNGLRVALVQDRPVLGGNGSSEVRVWPEGKTRQKPYPHIGDIVEELVAAKYPGAGNAKGAGVYDDQRKLDLVKQEPRITLLTGRRVLAVTARGGRIESVTAQDIRTARQLRLRAKFFADCTGDATVGFLAGADHETSKEGVMGASNLWNLMDTTDPAQVLKCECKDKHALTIAVSEGKVEAPFPRCPWALDLS
;
A
#
# COMPACT_ATOMS: atom_id res chain seq x y z
N MET A 1 19.70 -70.03 22.39
CA MET A 1 20.74 -69.39 21.55
C MET A 1 20.30 -67.97 21.22
N LYS A 2 21.09 -66.94 21.54
CA LYS A 2 20.77 -65.54 21.23
C LYS A 2 21.04 -65.28 19.74
N ARG A 3 20.08 -64.69 18.99
CA ARG A 3 20.34 -64.11 17.67
C ARG A 3 20.28 -62.59 17.79
N LEU A 4 21.41 -61.94 17.53
CA LEU A 4 21.57 -60.50 17.53
C LEU A 4 21.13 -59.97 16.15
N LEU A 5 20.09 -59.15 16.06
CA LEU A 5 19.81 -58.38 14.84
C LEU A 5 20.53 -57.03 14.95
N LEU A 6 21.51 -56.82 14.07
CA LEU A 6 22.12 -55.51 13.84
C LEU A 6 21.22 -54.71 12.88
N SER A 7 20.54 -53.69 13.39
CA SER A 7 19.80 -52.72 12.57
C SER A 7 20.73 -51.61 12.09
N LEU A 8 21.16 -51.68 10.83
CA LEU A 8 21.93 -50.62 10.16
C LEU A 8 21.04 -49.41 9.86
N LEU A 9 21.24 -48.33 10.62
CA LEU A 9 20.62 -47.02 10.34
C LEU A 9 21.35 -46.33 9.18
N PHE A 10 20.74 -46.38 7.99
CA PHE A 10 21.16 -45.55 6.86
C PHE A 10 20.72 -44.10 7.09
N ALA A 11 21.66 -43.23 7.49
CA ALA A 11 21.43 -41.79 7.61
C ALA A 11 21.45 -41.14 6.21
N SER A 12 20.30 -41.16 5.52
CA SER A 12 20.09 -40.49 4.23
C SER A 12 20.23 -38.97 4.36
N HIS A 13 21.44 -38.47 4.08
CA HIS A 13 21.70 -37.04 3.95
C HIS A 13 21.03 -36.53 2.66
N PHE A 14 19.78 -36.06 2.79
CA PHE A 14 19.14 -35.25 1.77
C PHE A 14 19.88 -33.90 1.67
N PHE A 15 20.91 -33.86 0.81
CA PHE A 15 21.38 -32.61 0.23
C PHE A 15 20.23 -32.03 -0.60
N GLY A 16 19.43 -31.17 0.03
CA GLY A 16 18.42 -30.40 -0.69
C GLY A 16 19.11 -29.51 -1.70
N LEU A 17 19.00 -29.85 -2.99
CA LEU A 17 19.34 -28.91 -4.05
C LEU A 17 18.42 -27.68 -3.89
N ARG A 18 18.98 -26.58 -3.37
CA ARG A 18 18.40 -25.26 -3.62
C ARG A 18 18.38 -25.09 -5.13
N ALA A 19 17.18 -25.17 -5.72
CA ALA A 19 16.98 -24.81 -7.11
C ALA A 19 17.55 -23.40 -7.29
N ALA A 20 18.53 -23.25 -8.18
CA ALA A 20 19.10 -21.94 -8.45
C ALA A 20 17.99 -21.03 -8.99
N THR A 21 17.70 -19.94 -8.28
CA THR A 21 16.78 -18.91 -8.78
C THR A 21 17.31 -18.47 -10.15
N PRO A 22 16.49 -18.49 -11.22
CA PRO A 22 16.95 -18.05 -12.53
C PRO A 22 17.47 -16.61 -12.44
N ALA A 23 18.50 -16.31 -13.22
CA ALA A 23 19.18 -15.00 -13.19
C ALA A 23 18.27 -13.90 -13.78
N VAL A 24 17.40 -13.38 -12.92
CA VAL A 24 16.47 -12.30 -13.19
C VAL A 24 16.90 -11.02 -12.50
N VAL A 25 16.63 -9.87 -13.12
CA VAL A 25 16.61 -8.57 -12.45
C VAL A 25 15.15 -8.24 -12.20
N PHE A 26 14.77 -8.20 -10.93
CA PHE A 26 13.39 -8.00 -10.48
C PHE A 26 13.31 -6.67 -9.73
N LEU A 27 12.41 -5.79 -10.18
CA LEU A 27 12.24 -4.44 -9.68
C LEU A 27 10.78 -4.27 -9.22
N GLU A 28 10.60 -4.03 -7.93
CA GLU A 28 9.30 -3.64 -7.39
C GLU A 28 9.03 -2.18 -7.72
N ALA A 29 7.81 -1.86 -8.17
CA ALA A 29 7.48 -0.48 -8.53
C ALA A 29 7.55 0.44 -7.31
N GLU A 30 7.16 -0.03 -6.12
CA GLU A 30 7.28 0.74 -4.87
C GLU A 30 8.73 1.06 -4.47
N GLN A 31 9.71 0.35 -5.02
CA GLN A 31 11.15 0.54 -4.80
C GLN A 31 11.82 1.46 -5.81
N PHE A 32 11.05 2.08 -6.72
CA PHE A 32 11.61 3.07 -7.63
C PHE A 32 12.13 4.29 -6.85
N ALA A 33 13.36 4.72 -7.18
CA ALA A 33 14.08 5.75 -6.44
C ALA A 33 13.36 7.12 -6.47
N GLU A 34 12.70 7.43 -7.59
CA GLU A 34 11.73 8.51 -7.69
C GLU A 34 10.37 7.93 -8.11
N ALA A 35 9.30 8.23 -7.39
CA ALA A 35 7.94 7.87 -7.83
C ALA A 35 7.41 8.83 -8.93
N GLY A 36 8.08 9.96 -9.18
CA GLY A 36 7.60 10.96 -10.13
C GLY A 36 6.30 11.60 -9.63
N GLY A 37 5.24 11.48 -10.43
CA GLY A 37 3.85 11.76 -10.04
C GLY A 37 3.00 10.49 -9.91
N TRP A 38 3.60 9.30 -9.82
CA TRP A 38 2.90 8.07 -9.50
C TRP A 38 2.73 7.93 -7.98
N ASP A 39 1.53 7.57 -7.55
CA ASP A 39 1.24 7.29 -6.16
C ASP A 39 1.58 5.85 -5.77
N LEU A 40 1.95 5.64 -4.51
CA LEU A 40 2.05 4.31 -3.92
C LEU A 40 0.68 3.84 -3.41
N ASP A 41 0.00 2.99 -4.17
CA ASP A 41 -1.27 2.38 -3.76
C ASP A 41 -1.04 1.12 -2.91
N GLN A 42 -1.76 1.03 -1.79
CA GLN A 42 -1.64 -0.04 -0.80
C GLN A 42 -2.99 -0.74 -0.53
N GLN A 43 -4.06 -0.37 -1.22
CA GLN A 43 -5.43 -0.78 -0.88
C GLN A 43 -5.70 -2.27 -1.13
N SER A 44 -4.84 -2.95 -1.91
CA SER A 44 -5.00 -4.35 -2.30
C SER A 44 -3.82 -5.25 -1.92
N MET A 45 -3.02 -4.85 -0.91
CA MET A 45 -1.85 -5.60 -0.47
C MET A 45 -2.19 -7.03 -0.02
N GLU A 46 -3.36 -7.25 0.55
CA GLU A 46 -3.85 -8.57 0.99
C GLU A 46 -4.07 -9.54 -0.18
N GLN A 47 -4.48 -9.02 -1.34
CA GLN A 47 -4.74 -9.84 -2.54
C GLN A 47 -3.51 -9.91 -3.46
N MET A 48 -2.65 -8.89 -3.46
CA MET A 48 -1.48 -8.80 -4.33
C MET A 48 -0.18 -9.29 -3.69
N GLY A 49 -0.09 -9.26 -2.36
CA GLY A 49 1.16 -9.44 -1.59
C GLY A 49 2.05 -8.20 -1.53
N SER A 50 1.69 -7.13 -2.25
CA SER A 50 2.49 -5.93 -2.48
C SER A 50 1.62 -4.69 -2.72
N PRO A 51 2.18 -3.49 -2.48
CA PRO A 51 1.70 -2.25 -3.10
C PRO A 51 1.89 -2.26 -4.63
N TYR A 52 1.49 -1.17 -5.27
CA TYR A 52 1.84 -0.89 -6.67
C TYR A 52 1.90 0.62 -6.93
N LEU A 53 2.54 1.03 -8.03
CA LEU A 53 2.51 2.42 -8.48
C LEU A 53 1.27 2.69 -9.36
N LEU A 54 0.63 3.83 -9.10
CA LEU A 54 -0.62 4.29 -9.73
C LEU A 54 -0.47 5.70 -10.33
N ALA A 55 -0.67 5.85 -11.64
CA ALA A 55 -0.61 7.14 -12.34
C ALA A 55 -1.93 7.92 -12.23
N HIS A 56 -2.13 8.59 -11.08
CA HIS A 56 -3.36 9.32 -10.76
C HIS A 56 -3.31 10.79 -11.25
N GLY A 57 -3.37 10.99 -12.56
CA GLY A 57 -3.20 12.31 -13.19
C GLY A 57 -4.48 13.05 -13.60
N LEU A 58 -5.66 12.47 -13.35
CA LEU A 58 -6.98 13.00 -13.75
C LEU A 58 -7.08 13.40 -15.24
N GLY A 59 -6.41 12.65 -16.12
CA GLY A 59 -6.37 12.90 -17.56
C GLY A 59 -5.18 13.73 -18.06
N VAL A 60 -4.32 14.20 -17.15
CA VAL A 60 -3.01 14.77 -17.48
C VAL A 60 -1.92 13.73 -17.15
N PRO A 61 -1.07 13.32 -18.10
CA PRO A 61 -0.01 12.35 -17.82
C PRO A 61 0.92 12.79 -16.68
N VAL A 62 1.18 11.89 -15.73
CA VAL A 62 2.02 12.19 -14.57
C VAL A 62 3.52 12.10 -14.90
N LYS A 63 4.37 12.79 -14.12
CA LYS A 63 5.84 12.66 -14.25
C LYS A 63 6.26 11.20 -14.03
N ASP A 64 7.16 10.71 -14.89
CA ASP A 64 7.73 9.35 -14.82
C ASP A 64 8.21 8.95 -13.42
N ALA A 65 7.86 7.74 -12.99
CA ALA A 65 8.58 7.05 -11.92
C ALA A 65 9.90 6.49 -12.49
N VAL A 66 11.00 6.57 -11.74
CA VAL A 66 12.36 6.28 -12.22
C VAL A 66 13.15 5.46 -11.21
N THR A 67 13.93 4.50 -11.70
CA THR A 67 14.96 3.80 -10.94
C THR A 67 16.16 3.43 -11.81
N THR A 68 17.21 2.88 -11.19
CA THR A 68 18.38 2.34 -11.89
C THR A 68 18.52 0.85 -11.58
N ALA A 69 18.51 0.02 -12.63
CA ALA A 69 18.67 -1.42 -12.53
C ALA A 69 20.12 -1.83 -12.78
N ARG A 70 20.61 -2.83 -12.02
CA ARG A 70 21.93 -3.45 -12.22
C ARG A 70 21.76 -4.87 -12.75
N PHE A 71 22.37 -5.15 -13.90
CA PHE A 71 22.32 -6.43 -14.58
C PHE A 71 23.63 -7.21 -14.33
N PRO A 72 23.58 -8.55 -14.17
CA PRO A 72 24.79 -9.36 -14.01
C PRO A 72 25.76 -9.26 -15.20
N GLU A 73 25.22 -9.09 -16.40
CA GLU A 73 25.96 -8.99 -17.67
C GLU A 73 25.13 -8.20 -18.70
N PRO A 74 25.76 -7.57 -19.71
CA PRO A 74 25.03 -6.85 -20.75
C PRO A 74 24.35 -7.80 -21.77
N GLY A 75 23.53 -7.22 -22.65
CA GLY A 75 22.92 -7.88 -23.82
C GLY A 75 21.41 -8.04 -23.72
N ALA A 76 20.82 -8.92 -24.54
CA ALA A 76 19.37 -9.18 -24.57
C ALA A 76 18.80 -9.68 -23.23
N TYR A 77 17.65 -9.15 -22.82
CA TYR A 77 16.78 -9.66 -21.76
C TYR A 77 15.30 -9.61 -22.20
N ARG A 78 14.52 -10.65 -21.88
CA ARG A 78 13.04 -10.62 -21.98
C ARG A 78 12.48 -9.77 -20.84
N VAL A 79 11.53 -8.90 -21.14
CA VAL A 79 10.90 -8.00 -20.18
C VAL A 79 9.47 -8.43 -19.90
N TRP A 80 9.09 -8.44 -18.63
CA TRP A 80 7.73 -8.67 -18.15
C TRP A 80 7.34 -7.54 -17.20
N VAL A 81 6.14 -6.99 -17.35
CA VAL A 81 5.59 -5.97 -16.45
C VAL A 81 4.33 -6.52 -15.80
N ARG A 82 4.24 -6.54 -14.46
CA ARG A 82 3.04 -6.96 -13.77
C ARG A 82 2.04 -5.81 -13.68
N THR A 83 0.93 -5.98 -14.39
CA THR A 83 -0.08 -4.94 -14.61
C THR A 83 -1.43 -5.59 -14.91
N ARG A 84 -2.43 -4.77 -15.24
CA ARG A 84 -3.76 -5.14 -15.69
C ARG A 84 -4.39 -3.97 -16.44
N ASP A 85 -5.28 -4.29 -17.38
CA ASP A 85 -6.30 -3.33 -17.77
C ASP A 85 -7.29 -3.22 -16.59
N TRP A 86 -7.41 -2.00 -16.06
CA TRP A 86 -8.27 -1.76 -14.91
C TRP A 86 -9.74 -1.64 -15.29
N VAL A 87 -10.10 -1.27 -16.53
CA VAL A 87 -11.51 -1.14 -16.95
C VAL A 87 -12.09 -2.45 -17.51
N ALA A 88 -11.23 -3.37 -17.93
CA ALA A 88 -11.62 -4.67 -18.47
C ALA A 88 -12.64 -5.49 -17.65
N PRO A 89 -12.69 -5.50 -16.30
CA PRO A 89 -13.73 -6.22 -15.54
C PRO A 89 -15.16 -5.77 -15.86
N TRP A 90 -15.33 -4.53 -16.31
CA TRP A 90 -16.63 -3.96 -16.67
C TRP A 90 -16.94 -4.04 -18.17
N ASN A 91 -16.05 -4.63 -18.98
CA ASN A 91 -16.10 -4.60 -20.45
C ASN A 91 -16.23 -3.18 -21.04
N ALA A 92 -15.74 -2.16 -20.32
CA ALA A 92 -15.80 -0.77 -20.77
C ALA A 92 -14.82 -0.54 -21.94
N PRO A 93 -15.13 0.40 -22.86
CA PRO A 93 -14.37 0.57 -24.08
C PRO A 93 -13.00 1.26 -23.87
N GLY A 94 -11.99 0.71 -24.55
CA GLY A 94 -10.61 1.19 -24.49
C GLY A 94 -9.87 0.71 -23.25
N ALA A 95 -8.59 1.10 -23.18
CA ALA A 95 -7.75 0.90 -22.00
C ALA A 95 -7.22 2.28 -21.61
N PRO A 96 -7.64 2.87 -20.48
CA PRO A 96 -7.23 4.21 -20.09
C PRO A 96 -5.99 4.23 -19.20
N GLY A 97 -5.64 3.14 -18.51
CA GLY A 97 -4.42 3.07 -17.68
C GLY A 97 -3.15 2.75 -18.47
N ARG A 98 -2.91 3.43 -19.61
CA ARG A 98 -1.78 3.09 -20.50
C ARG A 98 -0.49 3.76 -20.09
N PHE A 99 0.59 3.00 -20.14
CA PHE A 99 1.94 3.49 -19.89
C PHE A 99 2.96 2.71 -20.74
N GLN A 100 4.16 3.27 -20.88
CA GLN A 100 5.32 2.59 -21.45
C GLN A 100 6.37 2.35 -20.38
N LEU A 101 7.12 1.26 -20.55
CA LEU A 101 8.39 1.09 -19.87
C LEU A 101 9.49 1.72 -20.75
N LEU A 102 10.33 2.55 -20.16
CA LEU A 102 11.51 3.13 -20.80
C LEU A 102 12.77 2.48 -20.22
N VAL A 103 13.71 2.12 -21.09
CA VAL A 103 15.06 1.65 -20.72
C VAL A 103 16.09 2.58 -21.37
N ASP A 104 16.93 3.20 -20.55
CA ASP A 104 17.86 4.28 -20.95
C ASP A 104 17.19 5.39 -21.78
N GLY A 105 15.96 5.75 -21.38
CA GLY A 105 15.15 6.77 -22.03
C GLY A 105 14.48 6.34 -23.35
N ARG A 106 14.66 5.08 -23.78
CA ARG A 106 14.02 4.53 -24.98
C ARG A 106 12.77 3.73 -24.58
N PRO A 107 11.57 4.06 -25.10
CA PRO A 107 10.38 3.28 -24.81
C PRO A 107 10.46 1.90 -25.45
N LEU A 108 9.93 0.90 -24.76
CA LEU A 108 9.61 -0.40 -25.36
C LEU A 108 8.47 -0.23 -26.38
N ALA A 109 8.45 -1.11 -27.38
CA ALA A 109 7.40 -1.11 -28.41
C ALA A 109 6.01 -1.48 -27.86
N GLU A 110 5.95 -2.24 -26.77
CA GLU A 110 4.72 -2.63 -26.12
C GLU A 110 4.13 -1.49 -25.27
N THR A 111 2.80 -1.34 -25.29
CA THR A 111 2.07 -0.44 -24.39
C THR A 111 1.36 -1.23 -23.30
N PHE A 112 1.73 -0.99 -22.05
CA PHE A 112 1.27 -1.72 -20.87
C PHE A 112 -0.07 -1.18 -20.34
N GLY A 113 -0.74 -1.97 -19.48
CA GLY A 113 -2.06 -1.62 -18.94
C GLY A 113 -3.22 -1.76 -19.94
N THR A 114 -3.03 -2.56 -21.00
CA THR A 114 -3.97 -2.71 -22.13
C THR A 114 -4.57 -4.11 -22.27
N LYS A 115 -4.24 -5.03 -21.36
CA LYS A 115 -4.59 -6.47 -21.43
C LYS A 115 -4.98 -6.97 -20.04
N GLY A 116 -5.82 -7.99 -19.99
CA GLY A 116 -6.15 -8.74 -18.77
C GLY A 116 -6.97 -7.96 -17.73
N ALA A 117 -8.13 -8.50 -17.36
CA ALA A 117 -8.91 -7.97 -16.25
C ALA A 117 -8.22 -8.21 -14.89
N ASP A 118 -7.52 -9.34 -14.75
CA ASP A 118 -6.74 -9.69 -13.56
C ASP A 118 -5.28 -9.24 -13.66
N TRP A 119 -4.64 -9.09 -12.50
CA TRP A 119 -3.20 -8.85 -12.41
C TRP A 119 -2.41 -10.01 -13.02
N HIS A 120 -1.59 -9.72 -14.01
CA HIS A 120 -0.83 -10.70 -14.78
C HIS A 120 0.50 -10.12 -15.27
N TRP A 121 1.37 -11.00 -15.76
CA TRP A 121 2.62 -10.62 -16.42
C TRP A 121 2.37 -10.27 -17.89
N HIS A 122 2.40 -8.98 -18.19
CA HIS A 122 2.30 -8.44 -19.54
C HIS A 122 3.68 -8.51 -20.19
N ASP A 123 3.77 -9.28 -21.28
CA ASP A 123 5.03 -9.49 -22.03
C ASP A 123 5.44 -8.21 -22.77
N GLY A 124 6.61 -7.67 -22.43
CA GLY A 124 7.18 -6.46 -23.04
C GLY A 124 8.10 -6.71 -24.23
N GLY A 125 8.30 -7.96 -24.63
CA GLY A 125 9.29 -8.31 -25.65
C GLY A 125 10.71 -8.37 -25.08
N THR A 126 11.71 -8.09 -25.93
CA THR A 126 13.14 -8.21 -25.59
C THR A 126 13.83 -6.87 -25.78
N VAL A 127 14.73 -6.51 -24.86
CA VAL A 127 15.53 -5.27 -24.89
C VAL A 127 17.01 -5.58 -24.66
N GLU A 128 17.89 -4.82 -25.33
CA GLU A 128 19.34 -4.84 -25.07
C GLU A 128 19.66 -3.90 -23.90
N VAL A 129 20.38 -4.38 -22.88
CA VAL A 129 20.76 -3.59 -21.70
C VAL A 129 22.27 -3.58 -21.48
N SER A 130 22.76 -2.55 -20.80
CA SER A 130 24.11 -2.50 -20.24
C SER A 130 24.12 -3.14 -18.82
N VAL A 131 25.30 -3.23 -18.19
CA VAL A 131 25.43 -3.65 -16.77
C VAL A 131 24.64 -2.74 -15.82
N GLU A 132 24.41 -1.50 -16.22
CA GLU A 132 23.52 -0.56 -15.54
C GLU A 132 22.58 0.07 -16.57
N ALA A 133 21.28 0.18 -16.26
CA ALA A 133 20.33 0.88 -17.11
C ALA A 133 19.30 1.66 -16.27
N LYS A 134 18.92 2.84 -16.75
CA LYS A 134 17.82 3.63 -16.19
C LYS A 134 16.50 3.02 -16.63
N VAL A 135 15.64 2.69 -15.68
CA VAL A 135 14.29 2.13 -15.94
C VAL A 135 13.25 3.16 -15.49
N ALA A 136 12.26 3.44 -16.33
CA ALA A 136 11.20 4.41 -16.00
C ALA A 136 9.81 3.95 -16.45
N LEU A 137 8.79 4.33 -15.69
CA LEU A 137 7.36 4.15 -16.02
C LEU A 137 6.83 5.48 -16.55
N HIS A 138 6.55 5.53 -17.85
CA HIS A 138 6.05 6.72 -18.53
C HIS A 138 4.53 6.60 -18.76
N ASP A 139 3.75 7.38 -18.02
CA ASP A 139 2.29 7.45 -18.18
C ASP A 139 1.94 8.14 -19.50
N LEU A 140 0.97 7.58 -20.24
CA LEU A 140 0.49 8.13 -21.51
C LEU A 140 -0.85 8.86 -21.40
N THR A 141 -1.45 8.92 -20.19
CA THR A 141 -2.91 9.10 -20.05
C THR A 141 -3.39 9.93 -18.87
N GLY A 142 -2.70 9.90 -17.73
CA GLY A 142 -3.23 10.44 -16.47
C GLY A 142 -4.41 9.65 -15.90
N PHE A 143 -4.72 8.45 -16.42
CA PHE A 143 -5.92 7.68 -16.05
C PHE A 143 -5.58 6.30 -15.44
N GLU A 144 -4.90 6.34 -14.30
CA GLU A 144 -4.74 5.20 -13.40
C GLU A 144 -3.93 4.06 -14.04
N GLY A 145 -2.84 4.41 -14.74
CA GLY A 145 -1.82 3.44 -15.13
C GLY A 145 -1.31 2.69 -13.90
N ARG A 146 -1.14 1.37 -14.00
CA ARG A 146 -0.81 0.50 -12.85
C ARG A 146 0.40 -0.38 -13.13
N CYS A 147 1.41 -0.29 -12.27
CA CYS A 147 2.58 -1.16 -12.32
C CYS A 147 2.91 -1.69 -10.93
N ASP A 148 2.90 -3.01 -10.76
CA ASP A 148 3.31 -3.71 -9.53
C ASP A 148 4.81 -4.02 -9.57
N ALA A 149 5.29 -4.67 -10.64
CA ALA A 149 6.70 -5.04 -10.77
C ALA A 149 7.17 -5.06 -12.23
N VAL A 150 8.47 -4.89 -12.43
CA VAL A 150 9.17 -5.05 -13.71
C VAL A 150 10.23 -6.13 -13.56
N LEU A 151 10.24 -7.11 -14.46
CA LEU A 151 11.18 -8.22 -14.45
C LEU A 151 11.92 -8.33 -15.79
N PHE A 152 13.23 -8.46 -15.71
CA PHE A 152 14.11 -8.77 -16.83
C PHE A 152 14.69 -10.17 -16.66
N SER A 153 14.58 -11.03 -17.66
CA SER A 153 15.13 -12.40 -17.65
C SER A 153 16.10 -12.62 -18.81
N LYS A 154 17.26 -13.20 -18.52
CA LYS A 154 18.22 -13.63 -19.55
C LYS A 154 17.75 -14.89 -20.29
N ASP A 155 17.07 -15.82 -19.60
CA ASP A 155 16.37 -16.92 -20.27
C ASP A 155 15.08 -16.37 -20.87
N THR A 156 15.04 -16.29 -22.20
CA THR A 156 13.91 -15.77 -22.98
C THR A 156 12.68 -16.69 -22.96
N ARG A 157 12.81 -17.92 -22.41
CA ARG A 157 11.71 -18.87 -22.21
C ARG A 157 11.16 -18.83 -20.78
N PHE A 158 11.76 -18.05 -19.89
CA PHE A 158 11.28 -17.91 -18.52
C PHE A 158 10.02 -17.04 -18.48
N THR A 159 8.94 -17.63 -17.96
CA THR A 159 7.71 -16.92 -17.60
C THR A 159 7.64 -16.82 -16.08
N PRO A 160 7.46 -15.62 -15.50
CA PRO A 160 7.34 -15.47 -14.06
C PRO A 160 6.03 -16.10 -13.53
N PRO A 161 6.00 -16.61 -12.28
CA PRO A 161 4.78 -17.17 -11.69
C PRO A 161 3.74 -16.08 -11.44
N ASN A 162 2.46 -16.41 -11.64
CA ASN A 162 1.32 -15.52 -11.32
C ASN A 162 0.34 -16.11 -10.28
N GLU A 163 0.48 -17.38 -9.92
CA GLU A 163 -0.28 -17.98 -8.80
C GLU A 163 0.22 -17.34 -7.48
N PRO A 164 -0.68 -16.88 -6.58
CA PRO A 164 -0.30 -16.07 -5.42
C PRO A 164 0.81 -16.66 -4.52
N ALA A 165 0.75 -17.95 -4.16
CA ALA A 165 1.76 -18.54 -3.27
C ALA A 165 3.12 -18.70 -3.97
N ALA A 166 3.12 -19.12 -5.23
CA ALA A 166 4.32 -19.20 -6.06
C ALA A 166 4.94 -17.82 -6.33
N LEU A 167 4.10 -16.80 -6.59
CA LEU A 167 4.53 -15.41 -6.78
C LEU A 167 5.11 -14.82 -5.50
N ALA A 168 4.46 -15.01 -4.35
CA ALA A 168 4.98 -14.54 -3.06
C ALA A 168 6.34 -15.16 -2.74
N LYS A 169 6.49 -16.47 -2.95
CA LYS A 169 7.78 -17.18 -2.78
C LYS A 169 8.85 -16.68 -3.75
N PHE A 170 8.50 -16.49 -5.02
CA PHE A 170 9.40 -15.96 -6.04
C PHE A 170 9.87 -14.53 -5.71
N ARG A 171 8.94 -13.63 -5.37
CA ARG A 171 9.19 -12.23 -4.99
C ARG A 171 10.22 -12.14 -3.86
N ARG A 172 10.01 -12.90 -2.77
CA ARG A 172 10.95 -12.95 -1.64
C ARG A 172 12.35 -13.44 -2.05
N ALA A 173 12.41 -14.51 -2.84
CA ALA A 173 13.68 -15.06 -3.32
C ALA A 173 14.44 -14.10 -4.26
N ALA A 174 13.73 -13.43 -5.18
CA ALA A 174 14.29 -12.47 -6.12
C ALA A 174 14.84 -11.22 -5.42
N LEU A 175 14.12 -10.71 -4.42
CA LEU A 175 14.55 -9.61 -3.54
C LEU A 175 15.57 -10.00 -2.47
N ARG A 176 15.92 -11.28 -2.35
CA ARG A 176 16.82 -11.82 -1.31
C ARG A 176 16.33 -11.50 0.12
N LEU A 177 15.01 -11.46 0.31
CA LEU A 177 14.39 -11.27 1.61
C LEU A 177 14.56 -12.53 2.48
N PRO A 178 14.63 -12.40 3.81
CA PRO A 178 14.61 -13.54 4.72
C PRO A 178 13.35 -14.41 4.52
N ASP A 179 13.49 -15.73 4.66
CA ASP A 179 12.34 -16.65 4.59
C ASP A 179 11.34 -16.36 5.74
N GLU A 180 11.86 -16.13 6.94
CA GLU A 180 11.09 -15.77 8.15
C GLU A 180 11.11 -14.26 8.45
N PRO A 181 10.06 -13.69 9.07
CA PRO A 181 10.09 -12.31 9.56
C PRO A 181 11.22 -12.05 10.56
N GLU A 182 11.87 -10.90 10.43
CA GLU A 182 12.90 -10.42 11.34
C GLU A 182 12.30 -10.10 12.72
N ASP A 183 13.13 -10.10 13.77
CA ASP A 183 12.66 -9.76 15.11
C ASP A 183 12.43 -8.24 15.23
N GLY A 184 11.17 -7.83 15.34
CA GLY A 184 10.79 -6.44 15.57
C GLY A 184 10.78 -6.03 17.05
N GLY A 185 11.08 -6.97 17.96
CA GLY A 185 11.12 -6.76 19.39
C GLY A 185 9.88 -7.22 20.15
N GLU A 186 9.94 -7.04 21.47
CA GLU A 186 8.88 -7.37 22.41
C GLU A 186 8.36 -6.08 23.10
N PHE A 187 7.06 -5.99 23.30
CA PHE A 187 6.37 -4.82 23.85
C PHE A 187 5.39 -5.25 24.94
N ASP A 188 4.95 -4.32 25.78
CA ASP A 188 3.81 -4.59 26.65
C ASP A 188 2.50 -4.53 25.83
N LEU A 189 2.42 -3.56 24.91
CA LEU A 189 1.29 -3.34 24.01
C LEU A 189 1.78 -3.13 22.56
N VAL A 190 1.17 -3.84 21.61
CA VAL A 190 1.22 -3.47 20.18
C VAL A 190 -0.13 -2.87 19.79
N VAL A 191 -0.11 -1.64 19.27
CA VAL A 191 -1.27 -0.97 18.66
C VAL A 191 -1.09 -1.01 17.15
N VAL A 192 -2.11 -1.49 16.44
CA VAL A 192 -2.11 -1.56 14.97
C VAL A 192 -3.17 -0.61 14.42
N GLY A 193 -2.75 0.40 13.66
CA GLY A 193 -3.58 1.48 13.15
C GLY A 193 -3.29 2.81 13.84
N GLY A 194 -2.62 3.71 13.14
CA GLY A 194 -2.28 5.08 13.56
C GLY A 194 -3.40 6.10 13.39
N GLY A 195 -4.67 5.65 13.46
CA GLY A 195 -5.83 6.56 13.50
C GLY A 195 -5.87 7.42 14.76
N ILE A 196 -6.85 8.32 14.87
CA ILE A 196 -7.08 9.09 16.12
C ILE A 196 -7.23 8.16 17.33
N ALA A 197 -7.99 7.06 17.18
CA ALA A 197 -8.20 6.07 18.25
C ALA A 197 -6.89 5.37 18.65
N GLY A 198 -6.18 4.74 17.70
CA GLY A 198 -4.95 4.00 17.99
C GLY A 198 -3.79 4.88 18.45
N THR A 199 -3.66 6.10 17.89
CA THR A 199 -2.67 7.07 18.37
C THR A 199 -2.97 7.50 19.81
N SER A 200 -4.24 7.76 20.14
CA SER A 200 -4.66 8.08 21.51
C SER A 200 -4.43 6.91 22.48
N ALA A 201 -4.69 5.68 22.04
CA ALA A 201 -4.43 4.47 22.81
C ALA A 201 -2.92 4.29 23.09
N ALA A 202 -2.07 4.48 22.09
CA ALA A 202 -0.62 4.40 22.22
C ALA A 202 -0.05 5.45 23.18
N LEU A 203 -0.46 6.72 23.03
CA LEU A 203 -0.07 7.82 23.94
C LEU A 203 -0.52 7.54 25.38
N SER A 204 -1.78 7.14 25.58
CA SER A 204 -2.31 6.82 26.91
C SER A 204 -1.56 5.65 27.56
N ALA A 205 -1.36 4.56 26.83
CA ALA A 205 -0.65 3.38 27.32
C ALA A 205 0.81 3.67 27.67
N ALA A 206 1.51 4.43 26.81
CA ALA A 206 2.89 4.84 27.03
C ALA A 206 3.01 5.70 28.30
N ARG A 207 2.20 6.75 28.43
CA ARG A 207 2.18 7.63 29.61
C ARG A 207 1.94 6.85 30.90
N ASN A 208 1.03 5.88 30.89
CA ASN A 208 0.67 5.04 32.03
C ASN A 208 1.71 3.97 32.42
N GLY A 209 2.75 3.70 31.63
CA GLY A 209 3.77 2.72 31.99
C GLY A 209 4.38 1.94 30.83
N LEU A 210 3.55 1.59 29.86
CA LEU A 210 3.81 0.47 28.94
C LEU A 210 4.87 0.81 27.88
N ARG A 211 5.70 -0.16 27.51
CA ARG A 211 6.47 -0.09 26.25
C ARG A 211 5.55 -0.43 25.08
N VAL A 212 5.33 0.52 24.18
CA VAL A 212 4.33 0.43 23.10
C VAL A 212 5.00 0.37 21.73
N ALA A 213 4.53 -0.51 20.85
CA ALA A 213 4.73 -0.37 19.41
C ALA A 213 3.46 0.22 18.78
N LEU A 214 3.57 1.32 18.04
CA LEU A 214 2.48 1.87 17.23
C LEU A 214 2.78 1.60 15.76
N VAL A 215 2.07 0.64 15.18
CA VAL A 215 2.21 0.23 13.78
C VAL A 215 1.18 0.96 12.94
N GLN A 216 1.62 1.62 11.87
CA GLN A 216 0.75 2.33 10.94
C GLN A 216 1.14 1.99 9.50
N ASP A 217 0.13 1.65 8.69
CA ASP A 217 0.32 1.22 7.30
C ASP A 217 0.93 2.33 6.43
N ARG A 218 0.44 3.56 6.59
CA ARG A 218 0.82 4.75 5.81
C ARG A 218 1.92 5.58 6.48
N PRO A 219 2.54 6.57 5.77
CA PRO A 219 3.60 7.40 6.36
C PRO A 219 3.10 8.43 7.40
N VAL A 220 1.79 8.75 7.41
CA VAL A 220 1.18 9.73 8.32
C VAL A 220 0.29 9.09 9.39
N LEU A 221 0.05 9.84 10.47
CA LEU A 221 -0.89 9.51 11.55
C LEU A 221 -2.20 10.29 11.39
N GLY A 222 -3.23 9.87 12.11
CA GLY A 222 -4.56 10.50 12.13
C GLY A 222 -5.65 9.68 11.44
N GLY A 223 -5.29 8.69 10.62
CA GLY A 223 -6.25 7.86 9.87
C GLY A 223 -7.08 8.73 8.94
N ASN A 224 -8.39 8.71 9.09
CA ASN A 224 -9.29 9.54 8.26
C ASN A 224 -9.08 11.05 8.49
N GLY A 225 -8.59 11.45 9.68
CA GLY A 225 -8.22 12.82 10.04
C GLY A 225 -6.78 13.22 9.70
N SER A 226 -6.15 12.51 8.76
CA SER A 226 -4.87 12.90 8.16
C SER A 226 -5.06 13.76 6.90
N SER A 227 -3.97 14.33 6.39
CA SER A 227 -3.97 15.04 5.10
C SER A 227 -4.25 14.14 3.88
N GLU A 228 -4.17 12.81 4.02
CA GLU A 228 -4.48 11.87 2.93
C GLU A 228 -6.00 11.75 2.71
N VAL A 229 -6.78 11.64 3.79
CA VAL A 229 -8.22 11.27 3.75
C VAL A 229 -9.16 12.43 4.08
N ARG A 230 -8.70 13.45 4.82
CA ARG A 230 -9.35 14.77 4.91
C ARG A 230 -10.72 14.80 5.60
N VAL A 231 -10.99 13.85 6.48
CA VAL A 231 -12.19 13.81 7.36
C VAL A 231 -11.82 14.32 8.74
N TRP A 232 -12.19 15.56 9.04
CA TRP A 232 -11.97 16.20 10.32
C TRP A 232 -12.77 15.51 11.44
N PRO A 233 -12.19 15.29 12.64
CA PRO A 233 -12.94 14.79 13.78
C PRO A 233 -14.00 15.78 14.28
N GLU A 234 -15.29 15.47 14.04
CA GLU A 234 -16.45 16.28 14.48
C GLU A 234 -17.06 15.81 15.82
N GLY A 235 -16.45 14.83 16.48
CA GLY A 235 -16.91 14.29 17.76
C GLY A 235 -16.80 15.28 18.92
N LYS A 236 -17.81 15.34 19.78
CA LYS A 236 -17.78 16.20 20.99
C LYS A 236 -16.90 15.59 22.08
N THR A 237 -15.83 16.29 22.45
CA THR A 237 -14.98 15.97 23.61
C THR A 237 -15.56 16.52 24.91
N ARG A 238 -15.02 16.09 26.07
CA ARG A 238 -15.28 16.61 27.42
C ARG A 238 -16.75 16.69 27.87
N GLN A 239 -17.62 15.85 27.31
CA GLN A 239 -19.04 15.85 27.66
C GLN A 239 -19.28 15.19 29.02
N LYS A 240 -20.24 15.70 29.81
CA LYS A 240 -20.66 15.05 31.06
C LYS A 240 -21.25 13.65 30.76
N PRO A 241 -20.98 12.61 31.58
CA PRO A 241 -20.29 12.65 32.87
C PRO A 241 -18.74 12.52 32.80
N TYR A 242 -18.14 12.52 31.61
CA TYR A 242 -16.73 12.21 31.38
C TYR A 242 -15.93 13.43 30.88
N PRO A 243 -15.61 14.42 31.75
CA PRO A 243 -15.01 15.69 31.35
C PRO A 243 -13.59 15.58 30.78
N HIS A 244 -12.94 14.42 30.87
CA HIS A 244 -11.59 14.16 30.35
C HIS A 244 -11.56 13.31 29.07
N ILE A 245 -12.70 12.80 28.60
CA ILE A 245 -12.74 12.06 27.33
C ILE A 245 -12.46 13.04 26.18
N GLY A 246 -11.34 12.80 25.49
CA GLY A 246 -10.88 13.65 24.39
C GLY A 246 -9.66 14.53 24.72
N ASP A 247 -9.14 14.54 25.95
CA ASP A 247 -7.95 15.33 26.29
C ASP A 247 -6.76 15.04 25.34
N ILE A 248 -6.45 13.77 25.11
CA ILE A 248 -5.41 13.33 24.16
C ILE A 248 -5.78 13.63 22.70
N VAL A 249 -7.07 13.67 22.36
CA VAL A 249 -7.53 13.99 21.00
C VAL A 249 -7.30 15.47 20.69
N GLU A 250 -7.46 16.35 21.67
CA GLU A 250 -7.13 17.79 21.54
C GLU A 250 -5.63 18.07 21.55
N GLU A 251 -4.81 17.17 22.12
CA GLU A 251 -3.36 17.18 21.88
C GLU A 251 -3.04 16.81 20.42
N LEU A 252 -3.71 15.81 19.85
CA LEU A 252 -3.49 15.36 18.47
C LEU A 252 -4.05 16.30 17.39
N VAL A 253 -5.18 16.93 17.64
CA VAL A 253 -5.97 17.70 16.66
C VAL A 253 -6.15 19.12 17.17
N ALA A 254 -5.76 20.11 16.37
CA ALA A 254 -5.92 21.51 16.71
C ALA A 254 -7.41 21.86 16.94
N ALA A 255 -7.68 22.83 17.82
CA ALA A 255 -9.04 23.33 18.03
C ALA A 255 -9.60 23.90 16.71
N LYS A 256 -10.86 23.57 16.39
CA LYS A 256 -11.49 23.95 15.11
C LYS A 256 -11.58 25.48 15.00
N TYR A 257 -10.99 26.03 13.95
CA TYR A 257 -10.94 27.47 13.64
C TYR A 257 -11.66 27.78 12.31
N PRO A 258 -11.99 29.05 12.01
CA PRO A 258 -12.60 29.43 10.73
C PRO A 258 -11.74 28.99 9.54
N GLY A 259 -12.29 28.12 8.69
CA GLY A 259 -11.58 27.51 7.57
C GLY A 259 -11.11 26.07 7.81
N ALA A 260 -11.06 25.59 9.06
CA ALA A 260 -10.83 24.19 9.39
C ALA A 260 -12.10 23.34 9.26
N GLY A 261 -11.92 22.05 9.01
CA GLY A 261 -13.00 21.07 8.86
C GLY A 261 -12.73 20.09 7.72
N ASN A 262 -13.77 19.35 7.37
CA ASN A 262 -13.76 18.37 6.29
C ASN A 262 -13.31 18.96 4.95
N ALA A 263 -12.63 18.11 4.17
CA ALA A 263 -12.33 18.31 2.75
C ALA A 263 -11.45 19.55 2.43
N LYS A 264 -10.75 20.10 3.42
CA LYS A 264 -9.77 21.20 3.24
C LYS A 264 -8.42 20.72 2.72
N GLY A 265 -7.53 21.65 2.37
CA GLY A 265 -6.18 21.34 1.91
C GLY A 265 -5.28 20.72 2.99
N ALA A 266 -4.28 19.94 2.57
CA ALA A 266 -3.42 19.11 3.43
C ALA A 266 -2.96 19.76 4.75
N GLY A 267 -2.50 21.02 4.70
CA GLY A 267 -1.93 21.72 5.85
C GLY A 267 -2.93 21.98 7.00
N VAL A 268 -4.24 21.91 6.74
CA VAL A 268 -5.27 22.07 7.79
C VAL A 268 -5.22 20.93 8.81
N TYR A 269 -4.92 19.70 8.38
CA TYR A 269 -4.96 18.52 9.24
C TYR A 269 -3.79 18.43 10.21
N ASP A 270 -2.66 19.10 9.93
CA ASP A 270 -1.47 19.12 10.78
C ASP A 270 -0.98 17.70 11.14
N ASP A 271 -0.47 16.97 10.15
CA ASP A 271 0.08 15.62 10.36
C ASP A 271 1.41 15.64 11.13
N GLN A 272 2.14 16.76 11.04
CA GLN A 272 3.40 16.94 11.75
C GLN A 272 3.18 17.00 13.27
N ARG A 273 2.18 17.75 13.76
CA ARG A 273 1.78 17.75 15.18
C ARG A 273 1.53 16.36 15.75
N LYS A 274 0.83 15.50 15.00
CA LYS A 274 0.55 14.10 15.42
C LYS A 274 1.84 13.28 15.51
N LEU A 275 2.71 13.41 14.51
CA LEU A 275 4.01 12.73 14.48
C LEU A 275 4.94 13.20 15.60
N ASP A 276 5.01 14.50 15.85
CA ASP A 276 5.87 15.08 16.89
C ASP A 276 5.41 14.69 18.29
N LEU A 277 4.10 14.72 18.56
CA LEU A 277 3.54 14.28 19.85
C LEU A 277 3.89 12.82 20.16
N VAL A 278 3.80 11.93 19.16
CA VAL A 278 4.18 10.52 19.33
C VAL A 278 5.70 10.34 19.46
N LYS A 279 6.51 11.05 18.67
CA LYS A 279 7.98 10.97 18.73
C LYS A 279 8.56 11.53 20.05
N GLN A 280 7.84 12.42 20.73
CA GLN A 280 8.22 12.94 22.04
C GLN A 280 7.99 11.94 23.19
N GLU A 281 7.18 10.89 22.99
CA GLU A 281 6.94 9.87 24.02
C GLU A 281 8.02 8.77 23.97
N PRO A 282 8.96 8.70 24.94
CA PRO A 282 10.13 7.82 24.87
C PRO A 282 9.79 6.32 25.02
N ARG A 283 8.52 6.00 25.32
CA ARG A 283 8.01 4.64 25.48
C ARG A 283 7.28 4.12 24.24
N ILE A 284 7.14 4.92 23.17
CA ILE A 284 6.55 4.50 21.90
C ILE A 284 7.64 4.24 20.86
N THR A 285 7.65 3.04 20.30
CA THR A 285 8.32 2.75 19.02
C THR A 285 7.31 2.95 17.90
N LEU A 286 7.44 4.05 17.16
CA LEU A 286 6.60 4.37 16.01
C LEU A 286 7.09 3.65 14.76
N LEU A 287 6.19 2.92 14.10
CA LEU A 287 6.44 2.08 12.94
C LEU A 287 5.45 2.45 11.82
N THR A 288 5.66 3.61 11.18
CA THR A 288 4.91 4.04 9.98
C THR A 288 5.40 3.31 8.73
N GLY A 289 4.59 3.29 7.67
CA GLY A 289 4.91 2.58 6.43
C GLY A 289 4.92 1.06 6.59
N ARG A 290 4.18 0.49 7.55
CA ARG A 290 4.17 -0.95 7.86
C ARG A 290 2.76 -1.50 8.00
N ARG A 291 2.37 -2.36 7.05
CA ARG A 291 1.06 -3.02 7.05
C ARG A 291 1.14 -4.38 7.76
N VAL A 292 0.22 -4.64 8.71
CA VAL A 292 0.11 -5.98 9.33
C VAL A 292 -0.59 -6.93 8.36
N LEU A 293 0.06 -8.04 8.03
CA LEU A 293 -0.42 -9.03 7.05
C LEU A 293 -0.70 -10.41 7.64
N ALA A 294 -0.21 -10.69 8.85
CA ALA A 294 -0.45 -11.96 9.53
C ALA A 294 -0.43 -11.81 11.06
N VAL A 295 -1.13 -12.71 11.74
CA VAL A 295 -1.19 -12.82 13.20
C VAL A 295 -0.86 -14.25 13.60
N THR A 296 -0.03 -14.42 14.61
CA THR A 296 0.20 -15.71 15.27
C THR A 296 -0.60 -15.74 16.55
N ALA A 297 -1.59 -16.63 16.64
CA ALA A 297 -2.41 -16.85 17.82
C ALA A 297 -2.39 -18.34 18.22
N ARG A 298 -2.43 -18.60 19.53
CA ARG A 298 -2.44 -19.94 20.12
C ARG A 298 -3.40 -19.96 21.30
N GLY A 299 -4.34 -20.92 21.31
CA GLY A 299 -5.29 -21.10 22.41
C GLY A 299 -6.13 -19.86 22.73
N GLY A 300 -6.56 -19.12 21.70
CA GLY A 300 -7.33 -17.88 21.86
C GLY A 300 -6.52 -16.64 22.26
N ARG A 301 -5.19 -16.75 22.39
CA ARG A 301 -4.29 -15.64 22.69
C ARG A 301 -3.41 -15.28 21.50
N ILE A 302 -3.33 -14.00 21.16
CA ILE A 302 -2.34 -13.48 20.19
C ILE A 302 -0.94 -13.53 20.83
N GLU A 303 0.03 -14.10 20.11
CA GLU A 303 1.45 -14.17 20.48
C GLU A 303 2.26 -13.08 19.76
N SER A 304 1.97 -12.83 18.47
CA SER A 304 2.65 -11.80 17.66
C SER A 304 1.86 -11.37 16.43
N VAL A 305 2.18 -10.18 15.91
CA VAL A 305 1.77 -9.72 14.57
C VAL A 305 2.98 -9.65 13.65
N THR A 306 2.79 -9.89 12.35
CA THR A 306 3.81 -9.70 11.31
C THR A 306 3.46 -8.49 10.47
N ALA A 307 4.34 -7.48 10.46
CA ALA A 307 4.18 -6.23 9.73
C ALA A 307 5.19 -6.11 8.58
N GLN A 308 4.70 -5.91 7.36
CA GLN A 308 5.49 -5.72 6.14
C GLN A 308 5.68 -4.24 5.82
N ASP A 309 6.93 -3.87 5.53
CA ASP A 309 7.32 -2.54 5.05
C ASP A 309 6.80 -2.29 3.62
N ILE A 310 6.08 -1.18 3.42
CA ILE A 310 5.42 -0.84 2.14
C ILE A 310 6.37 -0.36 1.03
N ARG A 311 7.68 -0.33 1.28
CA ARG A 311 8.71 -0.02 0.27
C ARG A 311 9.62 -1.21 0.08
N THR A 312 10.17 -1.74 1.18
CA THR A 312 11.25 -2.74 1.12
C THR A 312 10.75 -4.19 1.15
N ALA A 313 9.45 -4.41 1.35
CA ALA A 313 8.82 -5.72 1.58
C ALA A 313 9.43 -6.55 2.73
N ARG A 314 10.32 -5.96 3.55
CA ARG A 314 10.87 -6.58 4.75
C ARG A 314 9.79 -6.72 5.82
N GLN A 315 9.80 -7.85 6.52
CA GLN A 315 8.80 -8.17 7.52
C GLN A 315 9.40 -8.17 8.92
N LEU A 316 8.72 -7.54 9.86
CA LEU A 316 9.01 -7.58 11.28
C LEU A 316 7.93 -8.39 12.02
N ARG A 317 8.35 -9.29 12.91
CA ARG A 317 7.47 -9.93 13.89
C ARG A 317 7.54 -9.15 15.20
N LEU A 318 6.40 -8.61 15.64
CA LEU A 318 6.25 -7.84 16.87
C LEU A 318 5.52 -8.69 17.91
N ARG A 319 6.13 -8.92 19.08
CA ARG A 319 5.53 -9.70 20.19
C ARG A 319 5.01 -8.77 21.28
N ALA A 320 3.90 -9.13 21.93
CA ALA A 320 3.40 -8.37 23.08
C ALA A 320 2.57 -9.20 24.06
N LYS A 321 2.31 -8.60 25.24
CA LYS A 321 1.34 -9.11 26.21
C LYS A 321 -0.09 -8.75 25.80
N PHE A 322 -0.27 -7.55 25.27
CA PHE A 322 -1.55 -6.98 24.84
C PHE A 322 -1.45 -6.51 23.38
N PHE A 323 -2.58 -6.57 22.68
CA PHE A 323 -2.73 -6.07 21.32
C PHE A 323 -3.99 -5.20 21.26
N ALA A 324 -3.91 -4.06 20.57
CA ALA A 324 -5.05 -3.21 20.27
C ALA A 324 -5.21 -3.13 18.76
N ASP A 325 -6.32 -3.67 18.26
CA ASP A 325 -6.74 -3.46 16.88
C ASP A 325 -7.41 -2.08 16.78
N CYS A 326 -6.77 -1.19 16.04
CA CYS A 326 -7.22 0.18 15.76
C CYS A 326 -7.16 0.46 14.25
N THR A 327 -7.22 -0.60 13.43
CA THR A 327 -7.12 -0.55 11.96
C THR A 327 -8.29 0.19 11.31
N GLY A 328 -9.47 0.12 11.92
CA GLY A 328 -10.73 0.58 11.34
C GLY A 328 -11.57 -0.58 10.78
N ASP A 329 -10.90 -1.62 10.27
CA ASP A 329 -11.50 -2.76 9.56
C ASP A 329 -11.45 -4.08 10.35
N ALA A 330 -11.01 -4.04 11.61
CA ALA A 330 -10.79 -5.20 12.48
C ALA A 330 -9.80 -6.25 11.91
N THR A 331 -8.80 -5.80 11.13
CA THR A 331 -7.85 -6.68 10.42
C THR A 331 -7.09 -7.63 11.35
N VAL A 332 -6.65 -7.17 12.53
CA VAL A 332 -5.91 -8.01 13.49
C VAL A 332 -6.84 -9.01 14.16
N GLY A 333 -8.07 -8.60 14.50
CA GLY A 333 -9.09 -9.52 15.02
C GLY A 333 -9.44 -10.62 14.03
N PHE A 334 -9.72 -10.25 12.78
CA PHE A 334 -9.99 -11.18 11.67
C PHE A 334 -8.81 -12.16 11.45
N LEU A 335 -7.58 -11.65 11.32
CA LEU A 335 -6.38 -12.48 11.13
C LEU A 335 -6.05 -13.36 12.35
N ALA A 336 -6.49 -12.99 13.55
CA ALA A 336 -6.39 -13.82 14.76
C ALA A 336 -7.43 -14.97 14.80
N GLY A 337 -8.39 -14.99 13.88
CA GLY A 337 -9.49 -15.96 13.86
C GLY A 337 -10.62 -15.62 14.84
N ALA A 338 -10.85 -14.34 15.14
CA ALA A 338 -11.99 -13.91 15.94
C ALA A 338 -13.31 -14.05 15.14
N ASP A 339 -14.40 -14.29 15.88
CA ASP A 339 -15.75 -14.19 15.35
C ASP A 339 -15.98 -12.77 14.82
N HIS A 340 -16.54 -12.67 13.61
CA HIS A 340 -16.79 -11.41 12.92
C HIS A 340 -18.07 -11.50 12.11
N GLU A 341 -18.72 -10.35 11.92
CA GLU A 341 -19.87 -10.19 11.05
C GLU A 341 -19.58 -9.10 10.02
N THR A 342 -20.21 -9.19 8.85
CA THR A 342 -20.10 -8.16 7.81
C THR A 342 -21.44 -7.99 7.14
N SER A 343 -21.98 -6.77 7.15
CA SER A 343 -23.16 -6.41 6.38
C SER A 343 -22.78 -5.47 5.24
N LYS A 344 -23.43 -5.65 4.09
CA LYS A 344 -23.28 -4.78 2.91
C LYS A 344 -24.10 -3.50 3.01
N GLU A 345 -25.09 -3.46 3.90
CA GLU A 345 -26.06 -2.37 4.01
C GLU A 345 -26.40 -2.07 5.49
N GLY A 346 -26.88 -0.86 5.77
CA GLY A 346 -27.54 -0.52 7.05
C GLY A 346 -26.68 -0.25 8.28
N VAL A 347 -25.34 -0.40 8.21
CA VAL A 347 -24.43 -0.24 9.38
C VAL A 347 -23.45 0.93 9.31
N MET A 348 -23.32 1.61 8.17
CA MET A 348 -22.38 2.73 7.98
C MET A 348 -23.11 3.98 7.46
N GLY A 349 -22.81 5.14 8.04
CA GLY A 349 -23.14 6.43 7.46
C GLY A 349 -22.15 6.81 6.37
N ALA A 350 -22.61 7.46 5.29
CA ALA A 350 -21.73 7.89 4.21
C ALA A 350 -20.68 8.89 4.73
N SER A 351 -19.41 8.50 4.68
CA SER A 351 -18.25 9.37 5.00
C SER A 351 -17.50 9.82 3.75
N ASN A 352 -18.15 9.73 2.59
CA ASN A 352 -17.59 10.14 1.30
C ASN A 352 -17.60 11.68 1.23
N LEU A 353 -16.43 12.29 1.39
CA LEU A 353 -16.23 13.72 1.17
C LEU A 353 -15.81 13.96 -0.27
N TRP A 354 -16.67 14.64 -1.02
CA TRP A 354 -16.39 15.03 -2.39
C TRP A 354 -15.91 16.47 -2.43
N ASN A 355 -14.68 16.70 -2.88
CA ASN A 355 -14.24 18.02 -3.31
C ASN A 355 -14.40 18.12 -4.83
N LEU A 356 -15.22 19.07 -5.27
CA LEU A 356 -15.13 19.58 -6.62
C LEU A 356 -13.93 20.52 -6.68
N MET A 357 -13.00 20.24 -7.59
CA MET A 357 -11.92 21.15 -7.97
C MET A 357 -12.54 22.48 -8.45
N ASP A 358 -12.06 23.62 -7.96
CA ASP A 358 -12.41 24.90 -8.58
C ASP A 358 -11.70 25.01 -9.93
N THR A 359 -12.43 24.76 -11.02
CA THR A 359 -11.91 24.83 -12.39
C THR A 359 -11.51 26.24 -12.81
N THR A 360 -11.82 27.26 -12.00
CA THR A 360 -11.40 28.66 -12.22
C THR A 360 -10.08 29.00 -11.53
N ASP A 361 -9.52 28.10 -10.70
CA ASP A 361 -8.23 28.23 -10.02
C ASP A 361 -7.18 27.27 -10.63
N PRO A 362 -6.27 27.76 -11.50
CA PRO A 362 -5.23 26.94 -12.11
C PRO A 362 -4.28 26.27 -11.10
N ALA A 363 -4.17 26.78 -9.86
CA ALA A 363 -3.34 26.18 -8.82
C ALA A 363 -3.98 24.91 -8.22
N GLN A 364 -5.32 24.77 -8.27
CA GLN A 364 -6.02 23.55 -7.87
C GLN A 364 -5.95 22.46 -8.95
N VAL A 365 -6.01 22.86 -10.24
CA VAL A 365 -5.85 21.94 -11.38
C VAL A 365 -4.50 21.20 -11.35
N LEU A 366 -3.44 21.88 -10.91
CA LEU A 366 -2.09 21.31 -10.80
C LEU A 366 -1.82 20.57 -9.49
N LYS A 367 -2.72 20.65 -8.50
CA LYS A 367 -2.54 20.10 -7.15
C LYS A 367 -3.51 18.96 -6.91
N CYS A 368 -3.24 17.83 -7.56
CA CYS A 368 -4.07 16.63 -7.51
C CYS A 368 -4.13 16.06 -6.08
N GLU A 369 -5.28 16.20 -5.41
CA GLU A 369 -5.50 15.75 -4.03
C GLU A 369 -6.96 15.27 -3.79
N CYS A 370 -7.44 14.23 -4.49
CA CYS A 370 -8.67 13.50 -4.11
C CYS A 370 -8.73 12.08 -4.71
N LYS A 371 -8.89 11.06 -3.87
CA LYS A 371 -9.24 9.69 -4.27
C LYS A 371 -10.44 9.21 -3.45
N ASP A 372 -11.52 8.81 -4.12
CA ASP A 372 -12.35 7.63 -3.80
C ASP A 372 -13.58 7.55 -4.75
N LYS A 373 -14.20 6.37 -4.87
CA LYS A 373 -15.17 6.05 -5.95
C LYS A 373 -16.38 5.29 -5.43
N HIS A 374 -17.53 5.97 -5.29
CA HIS A 374 -18.87 5.34 -5.22
C HIS A 374 -19.96 6.28 -5.76
N ALA A 375 -21.15 5.74 -6.04
CA ALA A 375 -22.24 6.43 -6.72
C ALA A 375 -22.78 7.64 -5.93
N LEU A 376 -23.28 8.61 -6.69
CA LEU A 376 -23.43 10.00 -6.27
C LEU A 376 -24.88 10.39 -5.98
N THR A 377 -25.18 10.84 -4.76
CA THR A 377 -26.42 11.55 -4.42
C THR A 377 -26.17 13.05 -4.55
N ILE A 378 -26.55 13.67 -5.67
CA ILE A 378 -26.20 15.07 -5.96
C ILE A 378 -27.43 15.97 -6.10
N ALA A 379 -27.35 17.15 -5.48
CA ALA A 379 -27.97 18.34 -6.02
C ALA A 379 -26.89 19.07 -6.86
N VAL A 380 -27.01 18.99 -8.19
CA VAL A 380 -26.12 19.71 -9.13
C VAL A 380 -26.70 21.08 -9.49
N SER A 381 -25.81 21.98 -9.89
CA SER A 381 -26.13 23.23 -10.60
C SER A 381 -25.15 23.43 -11.74
N GLU A 382 -25.61 23.91 -12.89
CA GLU A 382 -24.78 24.15 -14.06
C GLU A 382 -23.67 25.18 -13.78
N GLY A 383 -22.44 24.85 -14.19
CA GLY A 383 -21.28 25.73 -14.05
C GLY A 383 -21.24 26.81 -15.14
N LYS A 384 -20.65 27.98 -14.82
CA LYS A 384 -20.47 29.08 -15.80
C LYS A 384 -19.19 28.96 -16.65
N VAL A 385 -18.37 27.95 -16.38
CA VAL A 385 -17.08 27.70 -17.03
C VAL A 385 -17.04 26.22 -17.39
N GLU A 386 -16.65 25.92 -18.64
CA GLU A 386 -16.47 24.55 -19.11
C GLU A 386 -15.37 23.85 -18.30
N ALA A 387 -15.63 22.64 -17.81
CA ALA A 387 -14.64 21.86 -17.09
C ALA A 387 -13.60 21.32 -18.09
N PRO A 388 -12.28 21.52 -17.88
CA PRO A 388 -11.24 21.05 -18.80
C PRO A 388 -11.02 19.52 -18.76
N PHE A 389 -11.85 18.79 -18.02
CA PHE A 389 -11.75 17.34 -17.86
C PHE A 389 -12.30 16.62 -19.11
N PRO A 390 -11.55 15.69 -19.73
CA PRO A 390 -11.98 15.08 -20.99
C PRO A 390 -13.16 14.12 -20.78
N ARG A 391 -14.08 14.08 -21.75
CA ARG A 391 -15.13 13.04 -21.79
C ARG A 391 -14.47 11.66 -21.89
N CYS A 392 -14.72 10.82 -20.88
CA CYS A 392 -14.09 9.52 -20.73
C CYS A 392 -15.05 8.41 -21.20
N PRO A 393 -14.85 7.75 -22.36
CA PRO A 393 -15.79 6.75 -22.88
C PRO A 393 -15.91 5.48 -22.04
N TRP A 394 -14.97 5.24 -21.11
CA TRP A 394 -15.01 4.16 -20.12
C TRP A 394 -15.69 4.55 -18.79
N ALA A 395 -16.08 5.81 -18.62
CA ALA A 395 -16.73 6.31 -17.41
C ALA A 395 -18.26 6.37 -17.60
N LEU A 396 -19.01 6.26 -16.50
CA LEU A 396 -20.43 6.61 -16.50
C LEU A 396 -20.55 8.13 -16.57
N ASP A 397 -21.28 8.60 -17.56
CA ASP A 397 -21.62 10.01 -17.69
C ASP A 397 -22.76 10.36 -16.73
N LEU A 398 -22.57 11.43 -15.96
CA LEU A 398 -23.52 11.92 -14.93
C LEU A 398 -23.96 13.38 -15.19
N SER A 399 -23.59 13.97 -16.34
CA SER A 399 -23.97 15.34 -16.74
C SER A 399 -25.33 15.41 -17.41
#